data_AF-H7C0S6-F1
#
_entry.id   AF-H7C0S6-F1
#
_cell.length_a   1.000
_cell.length_b   1.000
_cell.length_c   1.000
_cell.angle_alpha   90.00
_cell.angle_beta   90.00
_cell.angle_gamma   90.00
#
_symmetry.space_group_name_H-M   'P 1'
#
loop_
_entity.id
_entity.type
_entity.pdbx_description
1 polymer ?
#
loop_
_entity_poly.entity_id
_entity_poly.type
_entity_poly.pdbx_seq_one_letter_code
_entity_poly.pdbx_strand_id
1 'polypeptide(L)'
;ANILAQKQLRSIILTHVIRAQRAINNEMAHQLYVLQVLTFNLLEDRMMTKMDPQDQAQRDIIFELRRIAFDAESEPNNSSGSMEKRKSMYTRDYKKLGFINHVNPAMDFTQTPPGMLALDNMLYFAKHHQDAYIRIVLENSSREDKHECPFGRSSIELTKMLCEILKVGELHHLSPEKFTLP
;
A
#
# COMPACT_ATOMS: atom_id res chain seq x y z
N ALA A 1 4.16 18.22 5.02
CA ALA A 1 4.99 17.28 4.22
C ALA A 1 5.14 17.71 2.75
N ASN A 2 4.04 18.03 2.03
CA ASN A 2 4.07 18.26 0.56
C ASN A 2 5.02 19.36 0.06
N ILE A 3 5.18 20.48 0.77
CA ILE A 3 6.07 21.58 0.34
C ILE A 3 7.55 21.14 0.29
N LEU A 4 7.99 20.27 1.21
CA LEU A 4 9.38 19.80 1.26
C LEU A 4 9.67 18.77 0.16
N ALA A 5 8.70 17.89 -0.14
CA ALA A 5 8.79 16.96 -1.26
C ALA A 5 8.83 17.70 -2.61
N GLN A 6 8.01 18.75 -2.76
CA GLN A 6 8.00 19.60 -3.96
C GLN A 6 9.33 20.33 -4.18
N LYS A 7 10.05 20.68 -3.11
CA LYS A 7 11.39 21.30 -3.18
C LYS A 7 12.53 20.31 -3.43
N GLN A 8 12.22 19.06 -3.81
CA GLN A 8 13.21 18.00 -4.06
C GLN A 8 14.18 17.76 -2.88
N LEU A 9 13.73 18.00 -1.64
CA LEU A 9 14.58 17.89 -0.44
C LEU A 9 15.33 16.55 -0.37
N ARG A 10 14.63 15.44 -0.69
CA ARG A 10 15.23 14.10 -0.75
C ARG A 10 16.40 14.02 -1.74
N SER A 11 16.26 14.63 -2.92
CA SER A 11 17.30 14.65 -3.96
C SER A 11 18.53 15.44 -3.50
N ILE A 12 18.29 16.57 -2.85
CA ILE A 12 19.36 17.43 -2.29
C ILE A 12 20.12 16.66 -1.20
N ILE A 13 19.41 16.03 -0.25
CA ILE A 13 20.05 15.22 0.81
C ILE A 13 20.83 14.05 0.20
N LEU A 14 20.25 13.35 -0.76
CA LEU A 14 20.94 12.24 -1.44
C LEU A 14 22.25 12.69 -2.10
N THR A 15 22.22 13.83 -2.79
CA THR A 15 23.36 14.32 -3.59
C THR A 15 24.43 14.97 -2.73
N HIS A 16 24.03 15.81 -1.77
CA HIS A 16 24.94 16.69 -1.03
C HIS A 16 25.27 16.21 0.39
N VAL A 17 24.59 15.17 0.88
CA VAL A 17 24.88 14.56 2.19
C VAL A 17 25.26 13.09 2.02
N ILE A 18 24.39 12.27 1.43
CA ILE A 18 24.60 10.82 1.36
C ILE A 18 25.72 10.44 0.37
N ARG A 19 25.73 11.07 -0.81
CA ARG A 19 26.73 10.83 -1.86
C ARG A 19 27.87 11.86 -1.85
N ALA A 20 27.93 12.70 -0.83
CA ALA A 20 29.02 13.66 -0.71
C ALA A 20 30.36 12.93 -0.55
N GLN A 21 31.44 13.53 -1.06
CA GLN A 21 32.80 12.98 -0.89
C GLN A 21 33.26 12.99 0.58
N ARG A 22 32.68 13.88 1.40
CA ARG A 22 32.97 13.94 2.84
C ARG A 22 32.25 12.81 3.58
N ALA A 23 32.94 12.20 4.54
CA ALA A 23 32.32 11.24 5.45
C ALA A 23 31.21 11.90 6.27
N ILE A 24 30.14 11.14 6.54
CA ILE A 24 29.02 11.56 7.39
C ILE A 24 29.44 11.36 8.84
N ASN A 25 29.41 12.44 9.64
CA ASN A 25 29.69 12.36 11.08
C ASN A 25 28.47 11.84 11.86
N ASN A 26 28.69 11.47 13.14
CA ASN A 26 27.62 10.90 13.99
C ASN A 26 26.43 11.85 14.17
N GLU A 27 26.67 13.16 14.25
CA GLU A 27 25.60 14.15 14.39
C GLU A 27 24.71 14.21 13.14
N MET A 28 25.31 14.24 11.95
CA MET A 28 24.55 14.21 10.69
C MET A 28 23.87 12.86 10.48
N ALA A 29 24.51 11.75 10.83
CA ALA A 29 23.89 10.42 10.80
C ALA A 29 22.65 10.38 11.71
N HIS A 30 22.73 10.97 12.90
CA HIS A 30 21.59 11.11 13.80
C HIS A 30 20.49 11.99 13.19
N GLN A 31 20.81 13.14 12.59
CA GLN A 31 19.79 13.98 11.93
C GLN A 31 19.10 13.27 10.76
N LEU A 32 19.85 12.48 9.97
CA LEU A 32 19.27 11.65 8.91
C LEU A 32 18.35 10.58 9.48
N TYR A 33 18.73 9.97 10.59
CA TYR A 33 17.89 9.01 11.32
C TYR A 33 16.59 9.66 11.82
N VAL A 34 16.68 10.80 12.49
CA VAL A 34 15.51 11.58 12.96
C VAL A 34 14.60 11.92 11.79
N LEU A 35 15.16 12.42 10.68
CA LEU A 35 14.39 12.74 9.48
C LEU A 35 13.69 11.50 8.91
N GLN A 36 14.37 10.35 8.86
CA GLN A 36 13.79 9.10 8.37
C GLN A 36 12.60 8.67 9.25
N VAL A 37 12.75 8.67 10.58
CA VAL A 37 11.67 8.35 11.53
C VAL A 37 10.49 9.29 11.33
N LEU A 38 10.73 10.60 11.30
CA LEU A 38 9.68 11.60 11.09
C LEU A 38 8.97 11.42 9.74
N THR A 39 9.70 11.03 8.70
CA THR A 39 9.13 10.79 7.37
C THR A 39 8.24 9.55 7.37
N PHE A 40 8.65 8.46 8.03
CA PHE A 40 7.82 7.26 8.15
C PHE A 40 6.57 7.52 9.00
N ASN A 41 6.67 8.32 10.06
CA ASN A 41 5.52 8.62 10.92
C ASN A 41 4.44 9.45 10.21
N LEU A 42 4.71 10.03 9.04
CA LEU A 42 3.66 10.61 8.19
C LEU A 42 2.66 9.56 7.69
N LEU A 43 3.02 8.28 7.70
CA LEU A 43 2.16 7.17 7.28
C LEU A 43 1.25 6.67 8.41
N GLU A 44 1.52 7.03 9.67
CA GLU A 44 0.80 6.53 10.84
C GLU A 44 -0.70 6.84 10.78
N ASP A 45 -1.06 8.06 10.39
CA ASP A 45 -2.45 8.49 10.26
C ASP A 45 -3.23 7.57 9.30
N ARG A 46 -2.66 7.31 8.11
CA ARG A 46 -3.26 6.40 7.13
C ARG A 46 -3.21 4.94 7.56
N MET A 47 -2.17 4.54 8.28
CA MET A 47 -2.04 3.18 8.85
C MET A 47 -3.15 2.90 9.88
N MET A 48 -3.55 3.91 10.66
CA MET A 48 -4.56 3.79 11.71
C MET A 48 -5.97 4.22 11.27
N THR A 49 -6.12 4.78 10.07
CA THR A 49 -7.42 5.12 9.48
C THR A 49 -8.12 3.85 8.99
N LYS A 50 -9.27 3.53 9.58
CA LYS A 50 -10.17 2.49 9.08
C LYS A 50 -10.90 2.97 7.83
N MET A 51 -11.09 2.09 6.87
CA MET A 51 -11.99 2.36 5.74
C MET A 51 -13.44 2.47 6.23
N ASP A 52 -14.20 3.41 5.67
CA ASP A 52 -15.65 3.45 5.82
C ASP A 52 -16.30 2.61 4.70
N PRO A 53 -16.94 1.46 5.00
CA PRO A 53 -17.58 0.62 4.00
C PRO A 53 -18.82 1.23 3.33
N GLN A 54 -19.33 2.36 3.84
CA GLN A 54 -20.46 3.10 3.25
C GLN A 54 -20.00 4.27 2.38
N ASP A 55 -18.75 4.72 2.52
CA ASP A 55 -18.19 5.81 1.73
C ASP A 55 -17.96 5.36 0.28
N GLN A 56 -18.71 5.94 -0.65
CA GLN A 56 -18.62 5.61 -2.07
C GLN A 56 -17.25 5.94 -2.66
N ALA A 57 -16.62 7.05 -2.27
CA ALA A 57 -15.33 7.46 -2.84
C ALA A 57 -14.21 6.50 -2.44
N GLN A 58 -14.26 5.96 -1.22
CA GLN A 58 -13.30 4.94 -0.78
C GLN A 58 -13.54 3.62 -1.53
N ARG A 59 -14.81 3.23 -1.70
CA ARG A 59 -15.19 2.01 -2.46
C ARG A 59 -14.78 2.10 -3.93
N ASP A 60 -14.81 3.29 -4.52
CA ASP A 60 -14.38 3.51 -5.91
C ASP A 60 -12.90 3.18 -6.11
N ILE A 61 -12.06 3.27 -5.07
CA ILE A 61 -10.65 2.85 -5.13
C ILE A 61 -10.55 1.32 -5.31
N ILE A 62 -11.36 0.55 -4.58
CA ILE A 62 -11.41 -0.92 -4.73
C ILE A 62 -11.98 -1.30 -6.09
N PHE A 63 -12.98 -0.56 -6.56
CA PHE A 63 -13.51 -0.74 -7.90
C PHE A 63 -12.45 -0.49 -8.98
N GLU A 64 -11.62 0.54 -8.80
CA GLU A 64 -10.52 0.85 -9.72
C GLU A 64 -9.47 -0.26 -9.75
N LEU A 65 -9.11 -0.84 -8.59
CA LEU A 65 -8.22 -2.02 -8.53
C LEU A 65 -8.78 -3.17 -9.38
N ARG A 66 -10.07 -3.49 -9.17
CA ARG A 66 -10.76 -4.53 -9.95
C ARG A 66 -10.75 -4.22 -11.45
N ARG A 67 -11.04 -2.98 -11.82
CA ARG A 67 -11.07 -2.52 -13.21
C ARG A 67 -9.70 -2.70 -13.86
N ILE A 68 -8.61 -2.27 -13.20
CA ILE A 68 -7.26 -2.42 -13.73
C ILE A 68 -6.90 -3.90 -13.93
N ALA A 69 -7.29 -4.78 -13.00
CA ALA A 69 -6.95 -6.20 -13.06
C ALA A 69 -7.71 -7.00 -14.14
N PHE A 70 -9.01 -6.73 -14.32
CA PHE A 70 -9.88 -7.60 -15.13
C PHE A 70 -10.52 -6.92 -16.34
N ASP A 71 -10.63 -5.58 -16.37
CA ASP A 71 -11.26 -4.89 -17.50
C ASP A 71 -10.28 -4.56 -18.64
N ALA A 72 -9.01 -4.95 -18.52
CA ALA A 72 -8.08 -4.92 -19.65
C ALA A 72 -8.42 -5.98 -20.73
N GLU A 73 -9.19 -7.02 -20.38
CA GLU A 73 -9.60 -8.11 -21.29
C GLU A 73 -11.12 -8.22 -21.51
N SER A 74 -11.94 -7.36 -20.88
CA SER A 74 -13.39 -7.47 -21.00
C SER A 74 -13.90 -6.85 -22.31
N GLU A 75 -14.05 -7.71 -23.32
CA GLU A 75 -14.78 -7.41 -24.56
C GLU A 75 -16.12 -6.70 -24.24
N PRO A 76 -16.54 -5.67 -25.01
CA PRO A 76 -17.62 -4.73 -24.63
C PRO A 76 -19.03 -5.35 -24.48
N ASN A 77 -19.19 -6.62 -24.80
CA ASN A 77 -20.47 -7.26 -25.06
C ASN A 77 -21.25 -7.75 -23.81
N ASN A 78 -20.71 -7.60 -22.60
CA ASN A 78 -21.35 -8.10 -21.37
C ASN A 78 -22.15 -7.04 -20.57
N SER A 79 -22.34 -5.84 -21.12
CA SER A 79 -23.03 -4.72 -20.48
C SER A 79 -24.56 -4.88 -20.37
N SER A 80 -25.16 -5.90 -21.01
CA SER A 80 -26.61 -6.15 -21.06
C SER A 80 -27.14 -7.13 -19.99
N GLY A 81 -26.35 -7.43 -18.93
CA GLY A 81 -26.77 -8.31 -17.84
C GLY A 81 -27.63 -7.62 -16.76
N SER A 82 -28.62 -8.36 -16.24
CA SER A 82 -29.41 -7.99 -15.03
C SER A 82 -28.50 -7.59 -13.84
N MET A 83 -28.99 -6.71 -12.97
CA MET A 83 -28.27 -6.21 -11.79
C MET A 83 -27.75 -7.35 -10.89
N GLU A 84 -28.49 -8.46 -10.79
CA GLU A 84 -28.09 -9.69 -10.08
C GLU A 84 -26.80 -10.30 -10.67
N LYS A 85 -26.71 -10.40 -12.00
CA LYS A 85 -25.55 -10.97 -12.70
C LYS A 85 -24.31 -10.11 -12.49
N ARG A 86 -24.48 -8.78 -12.44
CA ARG A 86 -23.39 -7.83 -12.21
C ARG A 86 -22.82 -7.94 -10.80
N LYS A 87 -23.69 -8.08 -9.77
CA LYS A 87 -23.26 -8.31 -8.39
C LYS A 87 -22.48 -9.63 -8.25
N SER A 88 -22.97 -10.71 -8.85
CA SER A 88 -22.29 -12.01 -8.83
C SER A 88 -20.90 -11.96 -9.46
N MET A 89 -20.75 -11.24 -10.59
CA MET A 89 -19.46 -11.00 -11.24
C MET A 89 -18.49 -10.28 -10.30
N TYR A 90 -18.94 -9.21 -9.64
CA TYR A 90 -18.08 -8.43 -8.74
C TYR A 90 -17.59 -9.27 -7.57
N THR A 91 -18.47 -10.06 -6.94
CA THR A 91 -18.09 -10.97 -5.85
C THR A 91 -17.05 -12.00 -6.30
N ARG A 92 -17.19 -12.56 -7.51
CA ARG A 92 -16.19 -13.49 -8.07
C ARG A 92 -14.85 -12.79 -8.30
N ASP A 93 -14.86 -11.58 -8.82
CA ASP A 93 -13.63 -10.83 -9.12
C ASP A 93 -12.92 -10.40 -7.83
N TYR A 94 -13.65 -10.02 -6.78
CA TYR A 94 -13.07 -9.75 -5.45
C TYR A 94 -12.51 -11.02 -4.80
N LYS A 95 -13.12 -12.18 -5.05
CA LYS A 95 -12.54 -13.47 -4.67
C LYS A 95 -11.23 -13.73 -5.43
N LYS A 96 -11.20 -13.50 -6.75
CA LYS A 96 -9.98 -13.64 -7.56
C LYS A 96 -8.87 -12.67 -7.17
N LEU A 97 -9.22 -11.47 -6.71
CA LEU A 97 -8.28 -10.51 -6.12
C LEU A 97 -7.75 -10.97 -4.76
N GLY A 98 -8.30 -12.02 -4.16
CA GLY A 98 -7.82 -12.55 -2.88
C GLY A 98 -8.23 -11.72 -1.67
N PHE A 99 -9.33 -10.96 -1.74
CA PHE A 99 -9.94 -10.36 -0.54
C PHE A 99 -10.55 -11.44 0.35
N ILE A 100 -10.62 -11.23 1.65
CA ILE A 100 -11.27 -12.12 2.61
C ILE A 100 -12.80 -11.97 2.49
N ASN A 101 -13.30 -10.74 2.52
CA ASN A 101 -14.73 -10.48 2.31
C ASN A 101 -15.02 -10.22 0.83
N HIS A 102 -15.35 -11.27 0.09
CA HIS A 102 -15.63 -11.16 -1.35
C HIS A 102 -16.94 -10.39 -1.66
N VAL A 103 -17.86 -10.29 -0.70
CA VAL A 103 -19.14 -9.57 -0.88
C VAL A 103 -18.93 -8.07 -0.68
N ASN A 104 -18.14 -7.71 0.34
CA ASN A 104 -17.79 -6.33 0.65
C ASN A 104 -16.31 -6.22 1.05
N PRO A 105 -15.39 -6.08 0.07
CA PRO A 105 -13.94 -6.03 0.34
C PRO A 105 -13.51 -4.80 1.15
N ALA A 106 -14.36 -3.77 1.27
CA ALA A 106 -14.08 -2.63 2.14
C ALA A 106 -13.92 -3.04 3.62
N MET A 107 -14.56 -4.14 4.03
CA MET A 107 -14.46 -4.67 5.39
C MET A 107 -13.02 -5.10 5.75
N ASP A 108 -12.23 -5.54 4.76
CA ASP A 108 -10.86 -5.99 4.99
C ASP A 108 -9.95 -4.83 5.45
N PHE A 109 -10.28 -3.58 5.08
CA PHE A 109 -9.54 -2.36 5.43
C PHE A 109 -10.09 -1.65 6.69
N THR A 110 -11.02 -2.30 7.42
CA THR A 110 -11.50 -1.80 8.72
C THR A 110 -10.61 -2.22 9.88
N GLN A 111 -9.68 -3.15 9.66
CA GLN A 111 -8.68 -3.57 10.63
C GLN A 111 -7.50 -2.60 10.58
N THR A 112 -6.97 -2.22 11.74
CA THR A 112 -5.81 -1.32 11.87
C THR A 112 -4.93 -1.81 13.02
N PRO A 113 -3.58 -1.70 12.91
CA PRO A 113 -2.78 -1.44 11.71
C PRO A 113 -2.74 -2.70 10.82
N PRO A 114 -2.80 -2.61 9.48
CA PRO A 114 -2.86 -1.48 8.54
C PRO A 114 -4.29 -1.23 8.01
N GLY A 115 -4.80 -0.01 8.06
CA GLY A 115 -6.09 0.32 7.46
C GLY A 115 -5.94 0.79 6.01
N MET A 116 -6.35 2.03 5.78
CA MET A 116 -6.35 2.63 4.45
C MET A 116 -4.97 2.72 3.78
N LEU A 117 -3.87 2.70 4.55
CA LEU A 117 -2.51 2.65 3.99
C LEU A 117 -2.28 1.42 3.08
N ALA A 118 -2.87 0.27 3.40
CA ALA A 118 -2.77 -0.91 2.55
C ALA A 118 -3.46 -0.69 1.20
N LEU A 119 -4.63 -0.04 1.21
CA LEU A 119 -5.37 0.31 0.00
C LEU A 119 -4.60 1.32 -0.87
N ASP A 120 -3.96 2.31 -0.23
CA ASP A 120 -3.10 3.29 -0.91
C ASP A 120 -1.93 2.59 -1.62
N ASN A 121 -1.26 1.64 -0.95
CA ASN A 121 -0.16 0.86 -1.51
C ASN A 121 -0.60 -0.01 -2.69
N MET A 122 -1.75 -0.69 -2.57
CA MET A 122 -2.32 -1.50 -3.65
C MET A 122 -2.63 -0.65 -4.88
N LEU A 123 -3.27 0.51 -4.68
CA LEU A 123 -3.59 1.43 -5.78
C LEU A 123 -2.34 2.02 -6.42
N TYR A 124 -1.34 2.38 -5.61
CA TYR A 124 -0.06 2.86 -6.10
C TYR A 124 0.60 1.82 -7.01
N PHE A 125 0.67 0.56 -6.57
CA PHE A 125 1.23 -0.54 -7.35
C PHE A 125 0.44 -0.76 -8.65
N ALA A 126 -0.89 -0.79 -8.58
CA ALA A 126 -1.75 -0.96 -9.75
C ALA A 126 -1.59 0.16 -10.80
N LYS A 127 -1.38 1.42 -10.35
CA LYS A 127 -1.24 2.57 -11.26
C LYS A 127 0.17 2.77 -11.80
N HIS A 128 1.21 2.41 -11.05
CA HIS A 128 2.60 2.71 -11.42
C HIS A 128 3.34 1.49 -11.99
N HIS A 129 2.88 0.29 -11.67
CA HIS A 129 3.43 -0.97 -12.13
C HIS A 129 2.32 -1.88 -12.66
N GLN A 130 1.44 -1.32 -13.49
CA GLN A 130 0.20 -1.94 -13.96
C GLN A 130 0.40 -3.35 -14.52
N ASP A 131 1.37 -3.56 -15.42
CA ASP A 131 1.61 -4.88 -16.01
C ASP A 131 2.02 -5.93 -14.98
N ALA A 132 2.80 -5.53 -13.97
CA ALA A 132 3.19 -6.42 -12.89
C ALA A 132 2.01 -6.72 -11.95
N TYR A 133 1.17 -5.72 -11.68
CA TYR A 133 -0.05 -5.89 -10.91
C TYR A 133 -1.02 -6.87 -11.58
N ILE A 134 -1.32 -6.67 -12.86
CA ILE A 134 -2.19 -7.55 -13.65
C ILE A 134 -1.63 -8.97 -13.64
N ARG A 135 -0.33 -9.13 -13.93
CA ARG A 135 0.33 -10.43 -13.93
C ARG A 135 0.18 -11.17 -12.60
N ILE A 136 0.46 -10.51 -11.48
CA ILE A 136 0.35 -11.12 -10.14
C ILE A 136 -1.10 -11.55 -9.87
N VAL A 137 -2.09 -10.71 -10.18
CA VAL A 137 -3.50 -11.05 -9.94
C VAL A 137 -3.93 -12.22 -10.81
N LEU A 138 -3.64 -12.18 -12.11
CA LEU A 138 -4.08 -13.21 -13.05
C LEU A 138 -3.41 -14.57 -12.77
N GLU A 139 -2.09 -14.60 -12.56
CA GLU A 139 -1.33 -15.83 -12.27
C GLU A 139 -1.76 -16.54 -10.99
N ASN A 140 -2.26 -15.80 -10.00
CA ASN A 140 -2.76 -16.37 -8.75
C ASN A 140 -4.25 -16.70 -8.83
N SER A 141 -5.04 -15.93 -9.57
CA SER A 141 -6.49 -16.18 -9.72
C SER A 141 -6.83 -17.43 -10.55
N SER A 142 -5.90 -17.90 -11.38
CA SER A 142 -6.07 -19.08 -12.22
C SER A 142 -5.55 -20.38 -11.59
N ARG A 143 -4.95 -20.30 -10.40
CA ARG A 143 -4.46 -21.48 -9.68
C ARG A 143 -5.62 -22.13 -8.92
N GLU A 144 -5.81 -23.43 -9.14
CA GLU A 144 -6.84 -24.21 -8.43
C GLU A 144 -6.24 -25.05 -7.28
N ASP A 145 -4.92 -24.94 -7.05
CA ASP A 145 -4.23 -25.63 -5.97
C ASP A 145 -4.12 -24.78 -4.69
N LYS A 146 -3.64 -25.40 -3.62
CA LYS A 146 -3.50 -24.74 -2.31
C LYS A 146 -2.33 -23.74 -2.22
N HIS A 147 -1.65 -23.46 -3.34
CA HIS A 147 -0.47 -22.60 -3.39
C HIS A 147 -0.76 -21.22 -4.00
N GLU A 148 -2.04 -20.86 -4.18
CA GLU A 148 -2.40 -19.50 -4.58
C GLU A 148 -1.96 -18.45 -3.54
N CYS A 149 -1.43 -17.33 -4.02
CA CYS A 149 -1.14 -16.16 -3.18
C CYS A 149 -2.27 -15.14 -3.35
N PRO A 150 -3.18 -14.99 -2.38
CA PRO A 150 -4.30 -14.07 -2.47
C PRO A 150 -3.80 -12.62 -2.40
N PHE A 151 -3.83 -11.89 -3.51
CA PHE A 151 -3.25 -10.54 -3.62
C PHE A 151 -3.76 -9.58 -2.53
N GLY A 152 -5.07 -9.52 -2.29
CA GLY A 152 -5.69 -8.63 -1.30
C GLY A 152 -5.18 -8.91 0.11
N ARG A 153 -5.37 -10.14 0.60
CA ARG A 153 -4.90 -10.56 1.93
C ARG A 153 -3.39 -10.38 2.09
N SER A 154 -2.60 -10.79 1.10
CA SER A 154 -1.14 -10.68 1.14
C SER A 154 -0.66 -9.24 1.15
N SER A 155 -1.32 -8.33 0.42
CA SER A 155 -0.94 -6.91 0.36
C SER A 155 -1.24 -6.17 1.67
N ILE A 156 -2.37 -6.50 2.32
CA ILE A 156 -2.71 -5.99 3.64
C ILE A 156 -1.65 -6.46 4.65
N GLU A 157 -1.36 -7.75 4.71
CA GLU A 157 -0.38 -8.30 5.66
C GLU A 157 1.04 -7.77 5.40
N LEU A 158 1.46 -7.68 4.13
CA LEU A 158 2.75 -7.12 3.75
C LEU A 158 2.87 -5.66 4.20
N THR A 159 1.82 -4.86 4.02
CA THR A 159 1.83 -3.45 4.46
C THR A 159 1.99 -3.36 5.98
N LYS A 160 1.31 -4.23 6.72
CA LYS A 160 1.47 -4.32 8.18
C LYS A 160 2.91 -4.62 8.58
N MET A 161 3.47 -5.69 8.01
CA MET A 161 4.82 -6.16 8.28
C MET A 161 5.86 -5.07 7.95
N LEU A 162 5.68 -4.35 6.84
CA LEU A 162 6.55 -3.22 6.50
C LEU A 162 6.45 -2.09 7.53
N CYS A 163 5.25 -1.78 8.04
CA CYS A 163 5.09 -0.77 9.09
C CYS A 163 5.79 -1.18 10.40
N GLU A 164 5.74 -2.47 10.77
CA GLU A 164 6.44 -3.02 11.93
C GLU A 164 7.96 -2.97 11.77
N ILE A 165 8.48 -3.39 10.61
CA ILE A 165 9.93 -3.37 10.31
C ILE A 165 10.47 -1.93 10.29
N LEU A 166 9.71 -1.00 9.68
CA LEU A 166 10.08 0.40 9.56
C LEU A 166 9.74 1.22 10.82
N LYS A 167 9.06 0.61 11.80
CA LYS A 167 8.68 1.21 13.08
C LYS A 167 7.85 2.48 12.92
N VAL A 168 6.87 2.44 12.02
CA VAL A 168 5.95 3.55 11.76
C VAL A 168 5.16 3.87 13.04
N GLY A 169 5.17 5.13 13.46
CA GLY A 169 4.50 5.62 14.66
C GLY A 169 5.36 5.62 15.93
N GLU A 170 6.58 5.08 15.88
CA GLU A 170 7.48 5.10 17.04
C GLU A 170 8.24 6.43 17.15
N LEU A 171 8.25 7.03 18.35
CA LEU A 171 9.04 8.23 18.69
C LEU A 171 10.21 7.93 19.65
N HIS A 172 10.24 6.73 20.25
CA HIS A 172 11.15 6.32 21.33
C HIS A 172 12.63 6.17 20.91
N HIS A 173 12.99 6.60 19.70
CA HIS A 173 14.34 6.45 19.16
C HIS A 173 15.02 7.79 18.88
N LEU A 174 14.38 8.91 19.22
CA LEU A 174 14.95 10.25 19.07
C LEU A 174 15.95 10.61 20.19
N SER A 175 16.21 9.70 21.15
CA SER A 175 17.21 9.94 22.19
C SER A 175 18.64 9.76 21.65
N PRO A 176 19.60 10.65 21.99
CA PRO A 176 20.99 10.57 21.53
C PRO A 176 21.75 9.31 21.98
N GLU A 177 21.23 8.58 22.98
CA GLU A 177 21.95 7.55 23.73
C GLU A 177 22.23 6.25 22.95
N LYS A 178 21.75 6.11 21.71
CA LYS A 178 22.01 4.92 20.89
C LYS A 178 23.25 5.00 19.99
N PHE A 179 23.94 6.15 19.94
CA PHE A 179 25.12 6.34 19.07
C PHE A 179 26.46 6.28 19.80
N THR A 180 26.48 6.01 21.11
CA THR A 180 27.70 5.60 21.82
C THR A 180 27.89 4.10 21.60
N LEU A 181 28.67 3.72 20.59
CA LEU A 181 29.31 2.40 20.57
C LEU A 181 30.52 2.41 21.53
N PRO A 182 30.86 1.27 22.15
CA PRO A 182 32.02 1.12 23.04
C PRO A 182 33.36 1.40 22.35
#